data_AF-A0A2A8J320-F1
#
_entry.id   AF-A0A2A8J320-F1
#
_cell.length_a   1.000
_cell.length_b   1.000
_cell.length_c   1.000
_cell.angle_alpha   90.00
_cell.angle_beta   90.00
_cell.angle_gamma   90.00
#
_symmetry.space_group_name_H-M   'P 1'
#
loop_
_entity.id
_entity.type
_entity.pdbx_description
1 polymer ?
#
loop_
_entity_poly.entity_id
_entity_poly.type
_entity_poly.pdbx_seq_one_letter_code
_entity_poly.pdbx_strand_id
1 'polypeptide(L)'
;MYHHTAINVLSLLQNMSNNEMNDMKLETEFKKIEKQFRVKYEELVDLYNRMVLFQIDIEKSGGMRAYEKSAVTWLKSELELLYEVYQFCQRHGLNIANISKYVSKNELNIFPKTESQLQNTYYKLKKQEIPFENIEKQKPGRKRKYTPAKVMAEPIIESQEEVAVVEEDEKSLVTVLSGIVDNFDTIRNNSEKKEHELHQFMEGIYKLSSMAAERLKDEKDARSIENELQLLQAENERLQREKEELVQDVKDMTCHVINFITSSDIDQIRQLPKFVKDCKKELHKIGLYNAQDGNMKIMVDRRGQVVTVTP
;
A
#
# COMPACT_ATOMS: atom_id res chain seq x y z
N MET A 1 -10.39 36.21 -5.13
CA MET A 1 -11.11 35.15 -5.89
C MET A 1 -10.28 33.86 -6.07
N TYR A 2 -8.94 33.90 -6.05
CA TYR A 2 -8.06 32.71 -6.19
C TYR A 2 -7.99 31.78 -4.96
N HIS A 3 -8.26 32.27 -3.74
CA HIS A 3 -8.19 31.46 -2.52
C HIS A 3 -9.21 30.31 -2.45
N HIS A 4 -10.22 30.30 -3.33
CA HIS A 4 -11.21 29.22 -3.41
C HIS A 4 -10.81 28.08 -4.34
N THR A 5 -9.83 28.25 -5.23
CA THR A 5 -9.48 27.21 -6.20
C THR A 5 -8.94 25.95 -5.51
N ALA A 6 -7.90 26.06 -4.69
CA ALA A 6 -7.32 24.89 -4.02
C ALA A 6 -8.30 24.22 -3.05
N ILE A 7 -9.10 25.01 -2.32
CA ILE A 7 -10.10 24.49 -1.39
C ILE A 7 -11.21 23.74 -2.14
N ASN A 8 -11.69 24.27 -3.26
CA ASN A 8 -12.69 23.59 -4.09
C ASN A 8 -12.13 22.31 -4.70
N VAL A 9 -10.89 22.32 -5.17
CA VAL A 9 -10.21 21.12 -5.68
C VAL A 9 -10.12 20.06 -4.58
N LEU A 10 -9.63 20.41 -3.39
CA LEU A 10 -9.52 19.47 -2.28
C LEU A 10 -10.89 18.91 -1.86
N SER A 11 -11.94 19.74 -1.85
CA SER A 11 -13.30 19.27 -1.57
C SER A 11 -13.79 18.26 -2.62
N LEU A 12 -13.52 18.51 -3.90
CA LEU A 12 -13.86 17.58 -4.97
C LEU A 12 -13.08 16.27 -4.86
N LEU A 13 -11.77 16.34 -4.61
CA LEU A 13 -10.92 15.16 -4.40
C LEU A 13 -11.40 14.32 -3.22
N GLN A 14 -11.74 14.96 -2.10
CA GLN A 14 -12.27 14.28 -0.93
C GLN A 14 -13.61 13.59 -1.20
N ASN A 15 -14.53 14.25 -1.91
CA ASN A 15 -15.81 13.64 -2.29
C ASN A 15 -15.61 12.43 -3.22
N MET A 16 -14.61 12.46 -4.09
CA MET A 16 -14.25 11.32 -4.93
C MET A 16 -13.54 10.21 -4.16
N SER A 17 -12.81 10.53 -3.09
CA SER A 17 -12.19 9.52 -2.23
C SER A 17 -13.23 8.80 -1.36
N ASN A 18 -14.31 9.48 -0.99
CA ASN A 18 -15.38 8.92 -0.17
C ASN A 18 -16.41 8.11 -0.96
N ASN A 19 -16.53 8.36 -2.26
CA ASN A 19 -17.42 7.61 -3.14
C ASN A 19 -16.59 6.61 -3.94
N GLU A 20 -16.83 5.31 -3.79
CA GLU A 20 -16.19 4.26 -4.58
C GLU A 20 -16.50 4.44 -6.08
N MET A 21 -15.69 5.24 -6.76
CA MET A 21 -15.79 5.53 -8.18
C MET A 21 -14.89 4.58 -8.97
N ASN A 22 -15.41 4.03 -10.06
CA ASN A 22 -14.61 3.25 -11.01
C ASN A 22 -13.61 4.17 -11.75
N ASP A 23 -12.40 3.67 -12.03
CA ASP A 23 -11.26 4.35 -12.64
C ASP A 23 -11.61 5.23 -13.84
N MET A 24 -12.49 4.77 -14.73
CA MET A 24 -12.89 5.53 -15.93
C MET A 24 -13.66 6.82 -15.59
N LYS A 25 -14.46 6.80 -14.51
CA LYS A 25 -15.15 7.99 -13.99
C LYS A 25 -14.17 8.92 -13.30
N LEU A 26 -13.23 8.36 -12.54
CA LEU A 26 -12.20 9.12 -11.83
C LEU A 26 -11.31 9.92 -12.79
N GLU A 27 -10.83 9.29 -13.87
CA GLU A 27 -10.02 9.96 -14.89
C GLU A 27 -10.79 11.11 -15.56
N THR A 28 -12.08 10.90 -15.82
CA THR A 28 -12.96 11.92 -16.41
C THR A 28 -13.11 13.11 -15.47
N GLU A 29 -13.29 12.88 -14.17
CA GLU A 29 -13.40 13.95 -13.17
C GLU A 29 -12.08 14.70 -12.99
N PHE A 30 -10.93 14.02 -12.98
CA PHE A 30 -9.63 14.71 -12.94
C PHE A 30 -9.42 15.63 -14.15
N LYS A 31 -9.76 15.19 -15.36
CA LYS A 31 -9.69 16.04 -16.57
C LYS A 31 -10.64 17.25 -16.48
N LYS A 32 -11.82 17.10 -15.87
CA LYS A 32 -12.74 18.22 -15.62
C LYS A 32 -12.14 19.22 -14.63
N ILE A 33 -11.59 18.74 -13.52
CA ILE A 33 -10.98 19.57 -12.47
C ILE A 33 -9.76 20.31 -13.04
N GLU A 34 -8.88 19.63 -13.78
CA GLU A 34 -7.74 20.24 -14.47
C GLU A 34 -8.20 21.41 -15.36
N LYS A 35 -9.19 21.17 -16.22
CA LYS A 35 -9.69 22.20 -17.14
C LYS A 35 -10.34 23.38 -16.42
N GLN A 36 -11.11 23.11 -15.36
CA GLN A 36 -11.86 24.13 -14.62
C GLN A 36 -10.95 25.00 -13.75
N PHE A 37 -10.00 24.38 -13.06
CA PHE A 37 -9.19 25.04 -12.03
C PHE A 37 -7.75 25.33 -12.48
N ARG A 38 -7.36 24.89 -13.69
CA ARG A 38 -6.01 25.04 -14.27
C ARG A 38 -4.92 24.48 -13.35
N VAL A 39 -5.20 23.31 -12.78
CA VAL A 39 -4.26 22.52 -11.96
C VAL A 39 -3.73 21.40 -12.82
N LYS A 40 -2.45 21.03 -12.66
CA LYS A 40 -1.83 19.95 -13.44
C LYS A 40 -2.46 18.61 -13.10
N TYR A 41 -2.72 17.79 -14.12
CA TYR A 41 -3.25 16.44 -13.93
C TYR A 41 -2.41 15.58 -12.96
N GLU A 42 -1.08 15.60 -13.07
CA GLU A 42 -0.23 14.76 -12.21
C GLU A 42 -0.34 15.14 -10.73
N GLU A 43 -0.48 16.44 -10.45
CA GLU A 43 -0.63 16.98 -9.09
C GLU A 43 -1.98 16.56 -8.47
N LEU A 44 -3.05 16.50 -9.28
CA LEU A 44 -4.36 16.00 -8.84
C LEU A 44 -4.32 14.51 -8.50
N VAL A 45 -3.66 13.71 -9.36
CA VAL A 45 -3.52 12.27 -9.15
C VAL A 45 -2.69 11.97 -7.91
N ASP A 46 -1.57 12.68 -7.69
CA ASP A 46 -0.74 12.47 -6.51
C ASP A 46 -1.49 12.82 -5.21
N LEU A 47 -2.17 13.98 -5.17
CA LEU A 47 -3.00 14.38 -4.02
C LEU A 47 -4.10 13.35 -3.73
N TYR A 48 -4.81 12.88 -4.77
CA TYR A 48 -5.85 11.87 -4.62
C TYR A 48 -5.29 10.55 -4.09
N ASN A 49 -4.18 10.06 -4.66
CA ASN A 49 -3.54 8.82 -4.22
C ASN A 49 -3.09 8.91 -2.76
N ARG A 50 -2.55 10.06 -2.33
CA ARG A 50 -2.19 10.30 -0.92
C ARG A 50 -3.41 10.29 0.00
N MET A 51 -4.55 10.85 -0.44
CA MET A 51 -5.81 10.80 0.31
C MET A 51 -6.32 9.36 0.47
N VAL A 52 -6.30 8.58 -0.61
CA VAL A 52 -6.71 7.17 -0.60
C VAL A 52 -5.79 6.33 0.27
N LEU A 53 -4.46 6.52 0.20
CA LEU A 53 -3.51 5.81 1.05
C LEU A 53 -3.75 6.10 2.54
N PHE A 54 -4.01 7.36 2.89
CA PHE A 54 -4.38 7.72 4.25
C PHE A 54 -5.66 7.01 4.70
N GLN A 55 -6.70 6.97 3.86
CA GLN A 55 -7.95 6.26 4.18
C GLN A 55 -7.72 4.76 4.35
N ILE A 56 -6.92 4.12 3.49
CA ILE A 56 -6.58 2.70 3.61
C ILE A 56 -5.88 2.41 4.95
N ASP A 57 -4.93 3.24 5.37
CA ASP A 57 -4.24 3.05 6.64
C ASP A 57 -5.16 3.28 7.85
N ILE A 58 -6.12 4.19 7.74
CA ILE A 58 -7.20 4.34 8.72
C ILE A 58 -8.03 3.06 8.81
N GLU A 59 -8.46 2.50 7.69
CA GLU A 59 -9.25 1.26 7.69
C GLU A 59 -8.45 0.08 8.27
N LYS A 60 -7.17 -0.05 7.91
CA LYS A 60 -6.25 -1.05 8.51
C LYS A 60 -6.12 -0.91 10.02
N SER A 61 -6.20 0.32 10.54
CA SER A 61 -6.16 0.58 11.98
C SER A 61 -7.49 0.29 12.72
N GLY A 62 -8.50 -0.23 12.00
CA GLY A 62 -9.84 -0.51 12.55
C GLY A 62 -10.83 0.65 12.38
N GLY A 63 -10.57 1.54 11.42
CA GLY A 63 -11.40 2.70 11.10
C GLY A 63 -11.13 3.92 11.98
N MET A 64 -11.75 5.05 11.63
CA MET A 64 -11.45 6.37 12.22
C MET A 64 -11.57 6.42 13.75
N ARG A 65 -12.56 5.73 14.34
CA ARG A 65 -12.74 5.68 15.80
C ARG A 65 -11.63 4.93 16.53
N ALA A 66 -11.11 3.85 15.92
CA ALA A 66 -10.01 3.09 16.48
C ALA A 66 -8.71 3.90 16.38
N TYR A 67 -8.48 4.54 15.24
CA TYR A 67 -7.37 5.46 15.03
C TYR A 67 -7.31 6.58 16.08
N GLU A 68 -8.40 7.31 16.30
CA GLU A 68 -8.43 8.42 17.27
C GLU A 68 -8.10 7.97 18.71
N LYS A 69 -8.53 6.76 19.09
CA LYS A 69 -8.29 6.15 20.41
C LYS A 69 -6.92 5.45 20.52
N SER A 70 -6.26 5.19 19.40
CA SER A 70 -4.99 4.47 19.35
C SER A 70 -3.85 5.24 20.05
N ALA A 71 -2.73 4.55 20.26
CA ALA A 71 -1.50 5.18 20.74
C ALA A 71 -0.81 6.04 19.67
N VAL A 72 -1.28 6.02 18.41
CA VAL A 72 -0.69 6.78 17.30
C VAL A 72 -1.31 8.18 17.24
N THR A 73 -0.47 9.21 17.10
CA THR A 73 -0.89 10.62 16.93
C THR A 73 -0.98 11.00 15.46
N TRP A 74 -0.01 10.54 14.66
CA TRP A 74 0.07 10.78 13.23
C TRP A 74 0.52 9.51 12.53
N LEU A 75 -0.17 9.14 11.45
CA LEU A 75 0.29 8.09 10.54
C LEU A 75 1.30 8.66 9.56
N LYS A 76 2.19 7.81 9.05
CA LYS A 76 3.12 8.19 7.97
C LYS A 76 2.38 8.75 6.75
N SER A 77 1.36 8.03 6.27
CA SER A 77 0.52 8.46 5.15
C SER A 77 -0.22 9.77 5.42
N GLU A 78 -0.64 10.00 6.68
CA GLU A 78 -1.25 11.26 7.11
C GLU A 78 -0.26 12.43 7.05
N LEU A 79 1.00 12.24 7.47
CA LEU A 79 2.03 13.28 7.42
C LEU A 79 2.44 13.62 5.98
N GLU A 80 2.53 12.61 5.11
CA GLU A 80 2.80 12.80 3.69
C GLU A 80 1.67 13.60 3.02
N LEU A 81 0.41 13.20 3.27
CA LEU A 81 -0.76 13.94 2.80
C LEU A 81 -0.80 15.36 3.35
N LEU A 82 -0.51 15.55 4.64
CA LEU A 82 -0.46 16.87 5.28
C LEU A 82 0.54 17.78 4.57
N TYR A 83 1.74 17.27 4.31
CA TYR A 83 2.77 18.06 3.65
C TYR A 83 2.35 18.46 2.24
N GLU A 84 1.86 17.52 1.42
CA GLU A 84 1.49 17.79 0.03
C GLU A 84 0.30 18.75 -0.08
N VAL A 85 -0.72 18.58 0.76
CA VAL A 85 -1.89 19.48 0.81
C VAL A 85 -1.47 20.92 1.13
N TYR A 86 -0.54 21.11 2.07
CA TYR A 86 -0.03 22.44 2.38
C TYR A 86 0.78 23.04 1.24
N GLN A 87 1.64 22.24 0.60
CA GLN A 87 2.42 22.69 -0.56
C GLN A 87 1.51 23.11 -1.71
N PHE A 88 0.52 22.28 -2.05
CA PHE A 88 -0.49 22.57 -3.07
C PHE A 88 -1.21 23.88 -2.77
N CYS A 89 -1.78 24.04 -1.57
CA CYS A 89 -2.53 25.24 -1.23
C CYS A 89 -1.65 26.51 -1.22
N GLN A 90 -0.39 26.40 -0.81
CA GLN A 90 0.57 27.52 -0.84
C GLN A 90 0.90 27.94 -2.27
N ARG A 91 1.10 26.99 -3.19
CA ARG A 91 1.29 27.29 -4.64
C ARG A 91 0.11 28.06 -5.22
N HIS A 92 -1.10 27.80 -4.71
CA HIS A 92 -2.33 28.51 -5.07
C HIS A 92 -2.63 29.75 -4.20
N GLY A 93 -1.64 30.23 -3.44
CA GLY A 93 -1.70 31.53 -2.75
C GLY A 93 -2.48 31.54 -1.44
N LEU A 94 -2.76 30.39 -0.81
CA LEU A 94 -3.31 30.37 0.54
C LEU A 94 -2.19 30.52 1.60
N ASN A 95 -2.48 31.30 2.63
CA ASN A 95 -1.62 31.37 3.80
C ASN A 95 -1.80 30.13 4.70
N ILE A 96 -0.79 29.82 5.50
CA ILE A 96 -0.77 28.62 6.35
C ILE A 96 -1.97 28.55 7.30
N ALA A 97 -2.35 29.68 7.91
CA ALA A 97 -3.48 29.74 8.84
C ALA A 97 -4.82 29.37 8.17
N ASN A 98 -5.07 29.90 6.97
CA ASN A 98 -6.26 29.60 6.18
C ASN A 98 -6.28 28.14 5.74
N ILE A 99 -5.13 27.60 5.34
CA ILE A 99 -5.00 26.17 5.01
C ILE A 99 -5.40 25.33 6.22
N SER A 100 -4.78 25.59 7.38
CA SER A 100 -5.07 24.89 8.63
C SER A 100 -6.55 24.94 8.99
N LYS A 101 -7.20 26.09 8.80
CA LYS A 101 -8.64 26.25 8.99
C LYS A 101 -9.45 25.32 8.09
N TYR A 102 -9.27 25.44 6.78
CA TYR A 102 -10.11 24.72 5.79
C TYR A 102 -9.91 23.21 5.78
N VAL A 103 -8.69 22.71 6.01
CA VAL A 103 -8.41 21.26 5.95
C VAL A 103 -8.64 20.54 7.28
N SER A 104 -8.91 21.30 8.35
CA SER A 104 -9.20 20.75 9.68
C SER A 104 -10.54 20.04 9.76
N LYS A 105 -10.73 19.34 10.88
CA LYS A 105 -11.99 18.67 11.22
C LYS A 105 -13.23 19.56 11.25
N ASN A 106 -13.06 20.88 11.34
CA ASN A 106 -14.17 21.82 11.48
C ASN A 106 -14.79 22.22 10.13
N GLU A 107 -14.05 22.09 9.04
CA GLU A 107 -14.45 22.56 7.70
C GLU A 107 -14.50 21.35 6.74
N LEU A 108 -13.50 21.16 5.89
CA LEU A 108 -13.49 20.04 4.95
C LEU A 108 -13.32 18.67 5.64
N ASN A 109 -12.78 18.62 6.86
CA ASN A 109 -12.55 17.37 7.59
C ASN A 109 -11.70 16.36 6.79
N ILE A 110 -10.69 16.87 6.09
CA ILE A 110 -9.67 16.02 5.43
C ILE A 110 -8.82 15.33 6.49
N PHE A 111 -8.51 16.06 7.57
CA PHE A 111 -7.80 15.51 8.72
C PHE A 111 -8.67 15.56 9.98
N PRO A 112 -8.70 14.50 10.80
CA PRO A 112 -9.40 14.49 12.10
C PRO A 112 -8.58 15.25 13.17
N LYS A 113 -8.08 16.44 12.84
CA LYS A 113 -7.15 17.24 13.65
C LYS A 113 -7.61 18.69 13.72
N THR A 114 -7.24 19.37 14.80
CA THR A 114 -7.50 20.80 14.96
C THR A 114 -6.53 21.64 14.11
N GLU A 115 -6.92 22.87 13.82
CA GLU A 115 -6.11 23.83 13.07
C GLU A 115 -4.70 23.99 13.66
N SER A 116 -4.61 24.12 15.00
CA SER A 116 -3.33 24.25 15.70
C SER A 116 -2.47 22.98 15.62
N GLN A 117 -3.08 21.78 15.68
CA GLN A 117 -2.35 20.52 15.54
C GLN A 117 -1.74 20.41 14.14
N LEU A 118 -2.50 20.76 13.11
CA LEU A 118 -2.06 20.75 11.72
C LEU A 118 -0.93 21.76 11.49
N GLN A 119 -1.11 23.00 11.93
CA GLN A 119 -0.13 24.07 11.76
C GLN A 119 1.21 23.74 12.44
N ASN A 120 1.15 23.29 13.70
CA ASN A 120 2.35 22.93 14.46
C ASN A 120 3.10 21.75 13.82
N THR A 121 2.37 20.73 13.38
CA THR A 121 2.97 19.54 12.76
C THR A 121 3.57 19.88 11.40
N TYR A 122 2.89 20.70 10.59
CA TYR A 122 3.41 21.18 9.32
C TYR A 122 4.72 21.95 9.49
N TYR A 123 4.82 22.87 10.47
CA TYR A 123 6.07 23.57 10.73
C TYR A 123 7.21 22.64 11.17
N LYS A 124 6.91 21.63 11.98
CA LYS A 124 7.89 20.61 12.39
C LYS A 124 8.38 19.79 11.19
N LEU A 125 7.48 19.35 10.31
CA LEU A 125 7.83 18.66 9.05
C LEU A 125 8.69 19.55 8.15
N LYS A 126 8.28 20.80 7.95
CA LYS A 126 9.01 21.76 7.10
C LYS A 126 10.43 22.03 7.60
N LYS A 127 10.64 22.04 8.92
CA LYS A 127 11.95 22.20 9.56
C LYS A 127 12.73 20.89 9.72
N GLN A 128 12.18 19.76 9.26
CA GLN A 128 12.74 18.42 9.44
C GLN A 128 12.96 18.05 10.92
N GLU A 129 12.17 18.61 11.83
CA GLU A 129 12.20 18.29 13.27
C GLU A 129 11.55 16.92 13.57
N ILE A 130 10.72 16.41 12.65
CA ILE A 130 10.08 15.10 12.72
C ILE A 130 10.19 14.38 11.36
N PRO A 131 10.42 13.06 11.33
CA PRO A 131 10.46 12.28 10.10
C PRO A 131 9.06 11.95 9.57
N PHE A 132 8.98 11.49 8.32
CA PHE A 132 7.77 10.91 7.72
C PHE A 132 7.59 9.45 8.18
N GLU A 133 7.24 9.28 9.45
CA GLU A 133 7.02 7.98 10.11
C GLU A 133 5.82 8.07 11.08
N ASN A 134 5.34 6.92 11.56
CA ASN A 134 4.26 6.90 12.55
C ASN A 134 4.73 7.56 13.86
N ILE A 135 4.01 8.57 14.31
CA ILE A 135 4.33 9.30 15.55
C ILE A 135 3.39 8.86 16.66
N GLU A 136 3.93 8.26 17.71
CA GLU A 136 3.15 7.85 18.88
C GLU A 136 2.86 9.01 19.85
N LYS A 137 1.75 8.88 20.59
CA LYS A 137 1.32 9.81 21.64
C LYS A 137 2.31 9.74 22.80
N GLN A 138 3.14 10.78 22.94
CA GLN A 138 3.98 10.91 24.13
C GLN A 138 3.13 11.34 25.33
N LYS A 139 3.23 10.59 26.43
CA LYS A 139 2.57 10.98 27.68
C LYS A 139 3.20 12.28 28.20
N PRO A 140 2.40 13.34 28.48
CA PRO A 140 2.92 14.53 29.12
C PRO A 140 3.39 14.16 30.53
N GLY A 141 4.58 14.62 30.91
CA GLY A 141 5.14 14.33 32.22
C GLY A 141 6.65 14.50 32.27
N ARG A 142 7.16 14.70 33.48
CA ARG A 142 8.60 14.75 33.73
C ARG A 142 9.19 13.38 33.40
N LYS A 143 10.14 13.33 32.44
CA LYS A 143 10.90 12.11 32.16
C LYS A 143 11.48 11.60 33.48
N ARG A 144 11.27 10.32 33.80
CA ARG A 144 11.88 9.70 34.99
C ARG A 144 13.40 9.92 34.89
N LYS A 145 14.01 10.40 35.98
CA LYS A 145 15.47 10.45 36.08
C LYS A 145 15.95 9.01 35.91
N TYR A 146 16.68 8.75 34.84
CA TYR A 146 17.34 7.47 34.65
C TYR A 146 18.44 7.38 35.71
N THR A 147 18.23 6.56 36.73
CA THR A 147 19.33 6.04 37.54
C THR A 147 19.88 4.86 36.74
N PRO A 148 21.11 4.91 36.21
CA PRO A 148 21.72 3.74 35.63
C PRO A 148 21.68 2.66 36.69
N ALA A 149 21.04 1.53 36.38
CA ALA A 149 21.14 0.37 37.23
C ALA A 149 22.64 0.06 37.33
N LYS A 150 23.17 0.13 38.57
CA LYS A 150 24.48 -0.41 38.89
C LYS A 150 24.41 -1.87 38.44
N VAL A 151 25.09 -2.19 37.35
CA VAL A 151 25.38 -3.56 36.97
C VAL A 151 26.22 -4.09 38.13
N MET A 152 25.58 -4.75 39.10
CA MET A 152 26.28 -5.60 40.03
C MET A 152 26.72 -6.79 39.19
N ALA A 153 27.96 -6.72 38.72
CA ALA A 153 28.66 -7.89 38.24
C ALA A 153 28.72 -8.85 39.42
N GLU A 154 27.86 -9.86 39.40
CA GLU A 154 28.04 -11.04 40.23
C GLU A 154 29.33 -11.72 39.75
N PRO A 155 30.24 -12.09 40.67
CA PRO A 155 31.47 -12.77 40.31
C PRO A 155 31.10 -14.17 39.79
N ILE A 156 31.61 -14.48 38.60
CA ILE A 156 31.60 -15.83 38.03
C ILE A 156 32.39 -16.72 39.00
N ILE A 157 31.69 -17.60 39.71
CA ILE A 157 32.30 -18.75 40.39
C ILE A 157 32.26 -19.89 39.37
N GLU A 158 33.44 -20.25 38.87
CA GLU A 158 33.66 -21.50 38.16
C GLU A 158 33.49 -22.67 39.14
N SER A 159 32.34 -23.33 39.10
CA SER A 159 32.19 -24.70 39.59
C SER A 159 32.17 -25.63 38.39
N GLN A 160 33.27 -26.33 38.18
CA GLN A 160 33.31 -27.54 37.38
C GLN A 160 32.47 -28.60 38.10
N GLU A 161 31.27 -28.88 37.60
CA GLU A 161 30.60 -30.15 37.86
C GLU A 161 30.28 -30.80 36.52
N GLU A 162 30.79 -32.03 36.40
CA GLU A 162 30.64 -32.93 35.27
C GLU A 162 29.15 -33.12 34.96
N VAL A 163 28.73 -32.71 33.76
CA VAL A 163 27.41 -33.03 33.25
C VAL A 163 27.41 -34.51 32.88
N ALA A 164 26.95 -35.35 33.81
CA ALA A 164 26.45 -36.66 33.47
C ALA A 164 25.26 -36.45 32.51
N VAL A 165 25.42 -36.90 31.27
CA VAL A 165 24.33 -37.01 30.30
C VAL A 165 23.35 -38.04 30.86
N VAL A 166 22.34 -37.55 31.56
CA VAL A 166 21.12 -38.31 31.82
C VAL A 166 20.27 -38.11 30.58
N GLU A 167 20.06 -39.20 29.83
CA GLU A 167 19.03 -39.27 28.81
C GLU A 167 17.69 -38.98 29.49
N GLU A 168 17.23 -37.73 29.40
CA GLU A 168 15.86 -37.39 29.76
C GLU A 168 14.95 -37.99 28.69
N ASP A 169 14.40 -39.16 29.00
CA ASP A 169 13.16 -39.66 28.40
C ASP A 169 12.20 -38.48 28.21
N GLU A 170 11.82 -38.17 26.97
CA GLU A 170 10.82 -37.17 26.63
C GLU A 170 9.51 -37.56 27.33
N LYS A 171 9.33 -37.09 28.58
CA LYS A 171 8.08 -37.25 29.29
C LYS A 171 7.03 -36.56 28.46
N SER A 172 6.14 -37.36 27.86
CA SER A 172 5.03 -36.89 27.04
C SER A 172 4.41 -35.66 27.70
N LEU A 173 4.19 -34.59 26.93
CA LEU A 173 3.56 -33.36 27.42
C LEU A 173 2.29 -33.66 28.24
N VAL A 174 1.59 -34.75 27.89
CA VAL A 174 0.43 -35.27 28.63
C VAL A 174 0.78 -35.72 30.05
N THR A 175 1.91 -36.41 30.24
CA THR A 175 2.42 -36.84 31.55
C THR A 175 2.87 -35.64 32.40
N VAL A 176 3.50 -34.65 31.76
CA VAL A 176 3.89 -33.39 32.44
C VAL A 176 2.65 -32.61 32.84
N LEU A 177 1.66 -32.48 31.96
CA LEU A 177 0.38 -31.84 32.24
C LEU A 177 -0.43 -32.60 33.32
N SER A 178 -0.40 -33.94 33.30
CA SER A 178 -1.07 -34.77 34.32
C SER A 178 -0.44 -34.59 35.70
N GLY A 179 0.89 -34.61 35.80
CA GLY A 179 1.58 -34.35 37.08
C GLY A 179 1.41 -32.91 37.59
N ILE A 180 1.20 -31.97 36.67
CA ILE A 180 0.82 -30.59 37.00
C ILE A 180 -0.63 -30.53 37.53
N VAL A 181 -1.57 -31.29 36.95
CA VAL A 181 -2.97 -31.40 37.42
C VAL A 181 -3.07 -32.06 38.81
N ASP A 182 -2.30 -33.12 39.08
CA ASP A 182 -2.27 -33.77 40.40
C ASP A 182 -1.74 -32.83 41.50
N ASN A 183 -0.77 -31.98 41.15
CA ASN A 183 -0.30 -30.91 42.02
C ASN A 183 -1.35 -29.80 42.20
N PHE A 184 -2.19 -29.54 41.20
CA PHE A 184 -3.27 -28.55 41.27
C PHE A 184 -4.43 -28.95 42.18
N ASP A 185 -4.83 -30.22 42.20
CA ASP A 185 -5.83 -30.71 43.15
C ASP A 185 -5.34 -30.62 44.61
N THR A 186 -4.03 -30.78 44.82
CA THR A 186 -3.39 -30.64 46.14
C THR A 186 -3.29 -29.17 46.57
N ILE A 187 -3.10 -28.24 45.63
CA ILE A 187 -2.99 -26.80 45.88
C ILE A 187 -4.37 -26.15 46.14
N ARG A 188 -5.40 -26.58 45.40
CA ARG A 188 -6.79 -26.13 45.59
C ARG A 188 -7.31 -26.34 47.02
N ASN A 189 -6.87 -27.42 47.67
CA ASN A 189 -7.31 -27.77 49.03
C ASN A 189 -6.59 -27.00 50.17
N ASN A 190 -5.58 -26.16 49.87
CA ASN A 190 -4.70 -25.60 50.91
C ASN A 190 -4.76 -24.07 51.09
N SER A 191 -5.33 -23.27 50.16
CA SER A 191 -5.66 -21.83 50.38
C SER A 191 -6.23 -21.16 49.11
N GLU A 192 -7.25 -20.29 49.24
CA GLU A 192 -7.85 -19.51 48.14
C GLU A 192 -6.84 -18.67 47.33
N LYS A 193 -5.78 -18.17 47.98
CA LYS A 193 -4.75 -17.37 47.31
C LYS A 193 -3.96 -18.17 46.26
N LYS A 194 -3.70 -19.46 46.52
CA LYS A 194 -3.00 -20.34 45.58
C LYS A 194 -3.90 -20.83 44.44
N GLU A 195 -5.21 -20.91 44.68
CA GLU A 195 -6.20 -21.18 43.63
C GLU A 195 -6.27 -20.03 42.61
N HIS A 196 -6.15 -18.77 43.07
CA HIS A 196 -6.08 -17.63 42.17
C HIS A 196 -4.80 -17.60 41.31
N GLU A 197 -3.64 -17.89 41.92
CA GLU A 197 -2.35 -18.01 41.21
C GLU A 197 -2.39 -19.15 40.17
N LEU A 198 -3.07 -20.25 40.48
CA LEU A 198 -3.34 -21.35 39.57
C LEU A 198 -4.19 -20.92 38.37
N HIS A 199 -5.31 -20.23 38.60
CA HIS A 199 -6.14 -19.74 37.50
C HIS A 199 -5.37 -18.80 36.57
N GLN A 200 -4.52 -17.91 37.11
CA GLN A 200 -3.66 -17.05 36.30
C GLN A 200 -2.64 -17.86 35.48
N PHE A 201 -2.08 -18.92 36.04
CA PHE A 201 -1.15 -19.80 35.34
C PHE A 201 -1.82 -20.55 34.19
N MET A 202 -3.00 -21.13 34.42
CA MET A 202 -3.79 -21.77 33.36
C MET A 202 -4.16 -20.78 32.25
N GLU A 203 -4.63 -19.58 32.61
CA GLU A 203 -4.93 -18.53 31.65
C GLU A 203 -3.69 -18.15 30.83
N GLY A 204 -2.51 -18.09 31.46
CA GLY A 204 -1.23 -17.91 30.79
C GLY A 204 -0.93 -18.99 29.75
N ILE A 205 -1.11 -20.27 30.10
CA ILE A 205 -0.90 -21.38 29.16
C ILE A 205 -1.89 -21.32 27.99
N TYR A 206 -3.17 -21.06 28.25
CA TYR A 206 -4.18 -20.93 27.20
C TYR A 206 -3.85 -19.78 26.25
N LYS A 207 -3.42 -18.64 26.78
CA LYS A 207 -3.04 -17.47 25.98
C LYS A 207 -1.78 -17.72 25.15
N LEU A 208 -0.78 -18.43 25.69
CA LEU A 208 0.41 -18.82 24.93
C LEU A 208 0.07 -19.80 23.82
N SER A 209 -0.81 -20.77 24.10
CA SER A 209 -1.28 -21.74 23.11
C SER A 209 -2.10 -21.08 22.00
N SER A 210 -2.97 -20.11 22.34
CA SER A 210 -3.72 -19.36 21.34
C SER A 210 -2.81 -18.48 20.48
N MET A 211 -1.82 -17.81 21.10
CA MET A 211 -0.81 -17.04 20.37
C MET A 211 0.03 -17.93 19.43
N ALA A 212 0.38 -19.15 19.84
CA ALA A 212 1.10 -20.09 18.99
C ALA A 212 0.25 -20.56 17.80
N ALA A 213 -1.04 -20.82 18.01
CA ALA A 213 -1.97 -21.19 16.95
C ALA A 213 -2.21 -20.03 15.95
N GLU A 214 -2.32 -18.80 16.44
CA GLU A 214 -2.41 -17.60 15.60
C GLU A 214 -1.14 -17.41 14.76
N ARG A 215 0.04 -17.56 15.35
CA ARG A 215 1.33 -17.48 14.62
C ARG A 215 1.43 -18.48 13.47
N LEU A 216 1.01 -19.73 13.70
CA LEU A 216 0.97 -20.76 12.66
C LEU A 216 0.04 -20.40 11.51
N LYS A 217 -1.10 -19.76 11.81
CA LYS A 217 -2.03 -19.28 10.80
C LYS A 217 -1.43 -18.11 10.01
N ASP A 218 -0.85 -17.12 10.69
CA ASP A 218 -0.20 -15.97 10.05
C ASP A 218 0.94 -16.41 9.12
N GLU A 219 1.75 -17.40 9.52
CA GLU A 219 2.81 -17.96 8.68
C GLU A 219 2.28 -18.69 7.44
N LYS A 220 1.11 -19.33 7.55
CA LYS A 220 0.46 -19.97 6.40
C LYS A 220 -0.08 -18.93 5.44
N ASP A 221 -0.73 -17.89 5.96
CA ASP A 221 -1.28 -16.80 5.17
C ASP A 221 -0.16 -15.99 4.48
N ALA A 222 0.94 -15.72 5.18
CA ALA A 222 2.13 -15.08 4.63
C ALA A 222 2.72 -15.87 3.45
N ARG A 223 2.88 -17.19 3.59
CA ARG A 223 3.36 -18.05 2.50
C ARG A 223 2.40 -18.08 1.31
N SER A 224 1.10 -18.04 1.55
CA SER A 224 0.10 -17.98 0.47
C SER A 224 0.23 -16.68 -0.34
N ILE A 225 0.37 -15.55 0.35
CA ILE A 225 0.55 -14.23 -0.28
C ILE A 225 1.86 -14.19 -1.06
N GLU A 226 2.94 -14.74 -0.51
CA GLU A 226 4.24 -14.80 -1.19
C GLU A 226 4.18 -15.59 -2.50
N ASN A 227 3.47 -16.73 -2.51
CA ASN A 227 3.25 -17.51 -3.72
C ASN A 227 2.44 -16.75 -4.77
N GLU A 228 1.37 -16.05 -4.36
CA GLU A 228 0.57 -15.23 -5.27
C GLU A 228 1.38 -14.07 -5.87
N LEU A 229 2.24 -13.45 -5.05
CA LEU A 229 3.13 -12.39 -5.48
C LEU A 229 4.12 -12.89 -6.54
N GLN A 230 4.70 -14.08 -6.36
CA GLN A 230 5.59 -14.70 -7.35
C GLN A 230 4.86 -15.00 -8.67
N LEU A 231 3.63 -15.51 -8.61
CA LEU A 231 2.82 -15.76 -9.80
C LEU A 231 2.51 -14.46 -10.56
N LEU A 232 2.12 -13.41 -9.83
CA LEU A 232 1.84 -12.10 -10.42
C LEU A 232 3.10 -11.47 -11.03
N GLN A 233 4.26 -11.63 -10.41
CA GLN A 233 5.54 -11.17 -10.97
C GLN A 233 5.87 -11.89 -12.27
N ALA A 234 5.76 -13.22 -12.31
CA ALA A 234 6.02 -14.00 -13.52
C ALA A 234 5.07 -13.63 -14.67
N GLU A 235 3.80 -13.39 -14.36
CA GLU A 235 2.81 -12.96 -15.35
C GLU A 235 3.10 -11.54 -15.86
N ASN A 236 3.52 -10.63 -14.98
CA ASN A 236 3.89 -9.27 -15.38
C ASN A 236 5.14 -9.27 -16.28
N GLU A 237 6.14 -10.09 -15.97
CA GLU A 237 7.31 -10.30 -16.84
C GLU A 237 6.94 -10.91 -18.20
N ARG A 238 5.98 -11.85 -18.22
CA ARG A 238 5.46 -12.42 -19.48
C ARG A 238 4.78 -11.34 -20.32
N LEU A 239 3.88 -10.57 -19.73
CA LEU A 239 3.15 -9.48 -20.40
C LEU A 239 4.10 -8.37 -20.88
N GLN A 240 5.15 -8.07 -20.11
CA GLN A 240 6.17 -7.10 -20.53
C GLN A 240 6.92 -7.57 -21.77
N ARG A 241 7.30 -8.85 -21.84
CA ARG A 241 7.92 -9.44 -23.03
C ARG A 241 6.98 -9.41 -24.25
N GLU A 242 5.71 -9.76 -24.07
CA GLU A 242 4.71 -9.70 -25.15
C GLU A 242 4.49 -8.27 -25.64
N LYS A 243 4.46 -7.29 -24.73
CA LYS A 243 4.39 -5.88 -25.10
C LYS A 243 5.61 -5.42 -25.90
N GLU A 244 6.82 -5.81 -25.47
CA GLU A 244 8.06 -5.46 -26.17
C GLU A 244 8.12 -6.06 -27.57
N GLU A 245 7.70 -7.32 -27.73
CA GLU A 245 7.56 -7.98 -29.03
C GLU A 245 6.57 -7.25 -29.93
N LEU A 246 5.37 -6.94 -29.42
CA LEU A 246 4.35 -6.21 -30.17
C LEU A 246 4.82 -4.80 -30.60
N VAL A 247 5.51 -4.09 -29.72
CA VAL A 247 6.10 -2.78 -30.04
C VAL A 247 7.14 -2.90 -31.14
N GLN A 248 7.95 -3.97 -31.13
CA GLN A 248 8.93 -4.21 -32.18
C GLN A 248 8.24 -4.51 -33.52
N ASP A 249 7.19 -5.33 -33.53
CA ASP A 249 6.42 -5.64 -34.75
C ASP A 249 5.79 -4.38 -35.37
N VAL A 250 5.24 -3.49 -34.53
CA VAL A 250 4.69 -2.21 -34.99
C VAL A 250 5.79 -1.29 -35.54
N LYS A 251 6.98 -1.27 -34.92
CA LYS A 251 8.13 -0.50 -35.44
C LYS A 251 8.57 -1.04 -36.80
N ASP A 252 8.67 -2.36 -36.96
CA ASP A 252 9.09 -2.99 -38.22
C ASP A 252 8.10 -2.67 -39.35
N MET A 253 6.79 -2.75 -39.07
CA MET A 253 5.74 -2.33 -40.01
C MET A 253 5.84 -0.84 -40.34
N THR A 254 6.10 0.01 -39.35
CA THR A 254 6.27 1.46 -39.54
C THR A 254 7.50 1.75 -40.40
N CYS A 255 8.61 1.02 -40.23
CA CYS A 255 9.80 1.13 -41.07
C CYS A 255 9.50 0.76 -42.52
N HIS A 256 8.70 -0.29 -42.78
CA HIS A 256 8.26 -0.61 -44.14
C HIS A 256 7.46 0.53 -44.78
N VAL A 257 6.56 1.16 -44.02
CA VAL A 257 5.78 2.32 -44.48
C VAL A 257 6.69 3.52 -44.77
N ILE A 258 7.60 3.85 -43.84
CA ILE A 258 8.55 4.96 -44.01
C ILE A 258 9.42 4.75 -45.24
N ASN A 259 9.99 3.56 -45.42
CA ASN A 259 10.84 3.26 -46.57
C ASN A 259 10.06 3.37 -47.88
N PHE A 260 8.79 2.95 -47.90
CA PHE A 260 7.94 3.10 -49.08
C PHE A 260 7.66 4.58 -49.39
N ILE A 261 7.18 5.37 -48.44
CA ILE A 261 6.80 6.78 -48.68
C ILE A 261 8.01 7.69 -48.99
N THR A 262 9.20 7.33 -48.52
CA THR A 262 10.44 8.08 -48.77
C THR A 262 11.17 7.67 -50.05
N SER A 263 10.78 6.56 -50.67
CA SER A 263 11.30 6.12 -51.97
C SER A 263 10.81 7.03 -53.09
N SER A 264 11.56 7.09 -54.21
CA SER A 264 11.13 7.83 -55.41
C SER A 264 9.82 7.27 -55.97
N ASP A 265 9.03 8.08 -56.68
CA ASP A 265 7.74 7.63 -57.26
C ASP A 265 7.89 6.41 -58.17
N ILE A 266 9.00 6.34 -58.93
CA ILE A 266 9.31 5.19 -59.79
C ILE A 266 9.60 3.93 -58.95
N ASP A 267 10.32 4.09 -57.84
CA ASP A 267 10.62 2.98 -56.94
C ASP A 267 9.39 2.55 -56.14
N GLN A 268 8.51 3.48 -55.76
CA GLN A 268 7.23 3.17 -55.13
C GLN A 268 6.37 2.30 -56.05
N ILE A 269 6.25 2.66 -57.33
CA ILE A 269 5.49 1.86 -58.31
C ILE A 269 6.11 0.46 -58.49
N ARG A 270 7.44 0.36 -58.56
CA ARG A 270 8.15 -0.93 -58.70
C ARG A 270 8.07 -1.81 -57.45
N GLN A 271 8.13 -1.21 -56.27
CA GLN A 271 8.17 -1.91 -54.99
C GLN A 271 6.79 -2.16 -54.39
N LEU A 272 5.72 -1.57 -54.94
CA LEU A 272 4.34 -1.72 -54.44
C LEU A 272 3.93 -3.19 -54.19
N PRO A 273 4.20 -4.16 -55.11
CA PRO A 273 3.84 -5.55 -54.85
C PRO A 273 4.61 -6.16 -53.66
N LYS A 274 5.88 -5.79 -53.49
CA LYS A 274 6.72 -6.24 -52.38
C LYS A 274 6.26 -5.63 -51.06
N PHE A 275 6.02 -4.32 -51.04
CA PHE A 275 5.47 -3.60 -49.89
C PHE A 275 4.15 -4.22 -49.41
N VAL A 276 3.21 -4.49 -50.32
CA VAL A 276 1.92 -5.13 -49.99
C VAL A 276 2.14 -6.52 -49.39
N LYS A 277 3.08 -7.31 -49.91
CA LYS A 277 3.40 -8.65 -49.38
C LYS A 277 4.01 -8.56 -47.98
N ASP A 278 4.94 -7.65 -47.78
CA ASP A 278 5.62 -7.46 -46.49
C ASP A 278 4.62 -6.96 -45.43
N CYS A 279 3.76 -6.00 -45.75
CA CYS A 279 2.68 -5.55 -44.86
C CYS A 279 1.70 -6.68 -44.51
N LYS A 280 1.31 -7.53 -45.48
CA LYS A 280 0.45 -8.69 -45.19
C LYS A 280 1.11 -9.67 -44.24
N LYS A 281 2.41 -9.90 -44.39
CA LYS A 281 3.18 -10.78 -43.51
C LYS A 281 3.25 -10.23 -42.08
N GLU A 282 3.56 -8.94 -41.92
CA GLU A 282 3.62 -8.30 -40.60
C GLU A 282 2.24 -8.23 -39.94
N LEU A 283 1.18 -7.91 -40.70
CA LEU A 283 -0.19 -7.91 -40.16
C LEU A 283 -0.65 -9.31 -39.76
N HIS A 284 -0.21 -10.36 -40.45
CA HIS A 284 -0.50 -11.74 -40.04
C HIS A 284 0.26 -12.10 -38.76
N LYS A 285 1.50 -11.64 -38.60
CA LYS A 285 2.28 -11.83 -37.37
C LYS A 285 1.59 -11.19 -36.16
N ILE A 286 1.04 -9.99 -36.34
CA ILE A 286 0.29 -9.25 -35.30
C ILE A 286 -1.14 -9.81 -35.10
N GLY A 287 -1.57 -10.79 -35.90
CA GLY A 287 -2.92 -11.37 -35.83
C GLY A 287 -4.03 -10.48 -36.41
N LEU A 288 -3.68 -9.42 -37.13
CA LEU A 288 -4.62 -8.46 -37.75
C LEU A 288 -4.99 -8.82 -39.19
N TYR A 289 -4.37 -9.85 -39.77
CA TYR A 289 -4.66 -10.32 -41.11
C TYR A 289 -4.72 -11.85 -41.17
N ASN A 290 -5.94 -12.39 -41.25
CA ASN A 290 -6.19 -13.79 -41.57
C ASN A 290 -6.65 -13.89 -43.03
N ALA A 291 -5.84 -14.53 -43.87
CA ALA A 291 -6.08 -14.64 -45.31
C ALA A 291 -7.31 -15.49 -45.69
N GLN A 292 -8.02 -16.08 -44.72
CA GLN A 292 -9.18 -16.93 -44.93
C GLN A 292 -10.52 -16.18 -44.97
N ASP A 293 -10.62 -14.97 -44.41
CA ASP A 293 -11.86 -14.20 -44.38
C ASP A 293 -11.72 -12.87 -45.11
N GLY A 294 -12.26 -12.80 -46.32
CA GLY A 294 -12.43 -11.55 -47.09
C GLY A 294 -13.36 -10.52 -46.42
N ASN A 295 -13.86 -10.78 -45.21
CA ASN A 295 -14.82 -9.98 -44.44
C ASN A 295 -14.29 -9.62 -43.03
N MET A 296 -12.99 -9.51 -42.83
CA MET A 296 -12.42 -9.16 -41.52
C MET A 296 -12.77 -7.70 -41.15
N LYS A 297 -13.73 -7.51 -40.24
CA LYS A 297 -14.07 -6.20 -39.69
C LYS A 297 -13.09 -5.87 -38.56
N ILE A 298 -12.10 -5.04 -38.87
CA ILE A 298 -11.20 -4.45 -37.88
C ILE A 298 -12.02 -3.41 -37.11
N MET A 299 -12.34 -3.69 -35.85
CA MET A 299 -12.93 -2.69 -34.96
C MET A 299 -11.87 -2.22 -33.97
N VAL A 300 -11.74 -0.91 -33.84
CA VAL A 300 -10.97 -0.29 -32.76
C VAL A 300 -11.96 -0.02 -31.64
N ASP A 301 -11.80 -0.72 -30.51
CA ASP A 301 -12.60 -0.42 -29.31
C ASP A 301 -12.36 1.03 -28.87
N ARG A 302 -13.28 1.61 -28.11
CA ARG A 302 -13.20 2.97 -27.52
C ARG A 302 -11.93 3.18 -26.67
N ARG A 303 -11.22 2.11 -26.33
CA ARG A 303 -9.92 2.10 -25.63
C ARG A 303 -8.70 2.04 -26.56
N GLY A 304 -8.89 2.04 -27.88
CA GLY A 304 -7.79 1.97 -28.86
C GLY A 304 -7.28 0.56 -29.15
N GLN A 305 -7.91 -0.48 -28.59
CA GLN A 305 -7.51 -1.87 -28.80
C GLN A 305 -8.11 -2.38 -30.12
N VAL A 306 -7.25 -2.94 -30.97
CA VAL A 306 -7.66 -3.48 -32.27
C VAL A 306 -8.19 -4.89 -32.05
N VAL A 307 -9.49 -5.10 -32.28
CA VAL A 307 -10.16 -6.38 -32.14
C VAL A 307 -10.57 -6.90 -33.50
N THR A 308 -10.25 -8.15 -33.76
CA THR A 308 -10.65 -8.87 -34.97
C THR A 308 -11.92 -9.65 -34.67
N VAL A 309 -13.03 -9.25 -35.29
CA VAL A 309 -14.30 -9.97 -35.14
C VAL A 309 -14.49 -10.88 -36.34
N THR A 310 -14.37 -12.19 -36.12
CA THR A 310 -14.88 -13.21 -37.03
C THR A 310 -16.42 -13.27 -36.93
N PRO A 311 -17.15 -13.55 -38.03
CA PRO A 311 -18.61 -13.67 -38.03
C PRO A 311 -19.15 -14.69 -37.04
#